data_AF-A0A4S0JHS1-F1
#
_entry.id   AF-A0A4S0JHS1-F1
#
_cell.length_a   1.000
_cell.length_b   1.000
_cell.length_c   1.000
_cell.angle_alpha   90.00
_cell.angle_beta   90.00
_cell.angle_gamma   90.00
#
_symmetry.space_group_name_H-M   'P 1'
#
loop_
_entity.id
_entity.type
_entity.pdbx_description
1 polymer ?
#
loop_
_entity_poly.entity_id
_entity_poly.type
_entity_poly.pdbx_seq_one_letter_code
_entity_poly.pdbx_strand_id
1 'polypeptide(L)'
;MSISDRIRIHTGDITRLAVDAIVNAANSSLLGGGGVDGAIHRAAGPELVAECRMLHGCKTGDAKLTRGYRLPARYVIHTVGPVWQGGGQGEAELLASCYRRSLEVALGHDCRTVAFPAISTGIYGYPKDSATGIAIGAVNDFLRQNTVPEMVTFCCFDEAMAELYRRVVAAIGES
;
A
#
# COMPACT_ATOMS: atom_id res chain seq x y z
N MET A 1 3.13 -9.83 21.74
CA MET A 1 3.18 -9.94 20.28
C MET A 1 4.28 -9.01 19.82
N SER A 2 5.26 -9.51 19.06
CA SER A 2 6.25 -8.65 18.40
C SER A 2 5.55 -7.82 17.32
N ILE A 3 6.14 -6.69 16.92
CA ILE A 3 5.67 -5.92 15.74
C ILE A 3 5.77 -6.77 14.48
N SER A 4 6.77 -7.65 14.36
CA SER A 4 6.90 -8.58 13.24
C SER A 4 5.70 -9.53 13.12
N ASP A 5 5.06 -9.90 14.23
CA ASP A 5 3.86 -10.77 14.22
C ASP A 5 2.62 -10.06 13.63
N ARG A 6 2.66 -8.72 13.56
CA ARG A 6 1.61 -7.87 12.97
C ARG A 6 1.86 -7.56 11.50
N ILE A 7 2.93 -8.10 10.91
CA ILE A 7 3.27 -7.95 9.50
C ILE A 7 3.22 -9.33 8.83
N ARG A 8 2.37 -9.47 7.81
CA ARG A 8 2.25 -10.68 6.99
C ARG A 8 2.75 -10.43 5.58
N ILE A 9 3.41 -11.44 5.00
CA ILE A 9 3.80 -11.44 3.59
C ILE A 9 2.91 -12.45 2.87
N HIS A 10 2.27 -12.02 1.79
CA HIS A 10 1.39 -12.83 0.97
C HIS A 10 1.75 -12.69 -0.50
N THR A 11 1.89 -13.80 -1.22
CA THR A 11 2.07 -13.78 -2.68
C THR A 11 0.73 -14.02 -3.34
N GLY A 12 0.25 -13.06 -4.15
CA GLY A 12 -1.04 -13.20 -4.83
C GLY A 12 -1.64 -11.91 -5.37
N ASP A 13 -2.92 -12.01 -5.71
CA ASP A 13 -3.73 -10.90 -6.22
C ASP A 13 -4.42 -10.17 -5.06
N ILE A 14 -4.02 -8.92 -4.84
CA ILE A 14 -4.53 -8.07 -3.75
C ILE A 14 -6.05 -7.87 -3.84
N THR A 15 -6.64 -7.94 -5.03
CA THR A 15 -8.09 -7.74 -5.24
C THR A 15 -8.93 -8.86 -4.64
N ARG A 16 -8.31 -9.98 -4.26
CA ARG A 16 -8.98 -11.15 -3.69
C ARG A 16 -8.93 -11.18 -2.15
N LEU A 17 -8.22 -10.25 -1.52
CA LEU A 17 -8.04 -10.24 -0.07
C LEU A 17 -9.28 -9.69 0.64
N ALA A 18 -9.85 -10.48 1.55
CA ALA A 18 -10.92 -10.06 2.45
C ALA A 18 -10.31 -9.40 3.69
N VAL A 19 -10.07 -8.09 3.59
CA VAL A 19 -9.50 -7.22 4.63
C VAL A 19 -10.32 -5.93 4.74
N ASP A 20 -10.10 -5.10 5.76
CA ASP A 20 -10.83 -3.84 5.87
C ASP A 20 -10.44 -2.87 4.75
N ALA A 21 -9.15 -2.73 4.46
CA ALA A 21 -8.67 -1.88 3.39
C ALA A 21 -7.56 -2.54 2.57
N ILE A 22 -7.66 -2.43 1.24
CA ILE A 22 -6.50 -2.63 0.35
C ILE A 22 -5.98 -1.26 -0.10
N VAL A 23 -4.67 -1.16 -0.29
CA VAL A 23 -4.04 0.04 -0.82
C VAL A 23 -3.86 -0.09 -2.32
N ASN A 24 -4.19 0.97 -3.04
CA ASN A 24 -3.98 1.09 -4.47
C ASN A 24 -2.75 1.97 -4.74
N ALA A 25 -1.77 1.45 -5.49
CA ALA A 25 -0.68 2.23 -6.05
C ALA A 25 -1.18 2.98 -7.29
N ALA A 26 -1.83 4.12 -7.05
CA ALA A 26 -2.51 4.91 -8.07
C ALA A 26 -1.58 5.96 -8.72
N ASN A 27 -2.06 6.56 -9.80
CA ASN A 27 -1.51 7.80 -10.34
C ASN A 27 -2.26 9.03 -9.83
N SER A 28 -1.74 10.24 -10.08
CA SER A 28 -2.27 11.50 -9.54
C SER A 28 -3.73 11.81 -9.92
N SER A 29 -4.25 11.24 -11.02
CA SER A 29 -5.64 11.42 -11.42
C SER A 29 -6.63 10.62 -10.57
N LEU A 30 -6.21 9.51 -9.96
CA LEU A 30 -7.05 8.48 -9.33
C LEU A 30 -8.06 7.79 -10.27
N LEU A 31 -7.98 7.99 -11.59
CA LEU A 31 -8.96 7.49 -12.56
C LEU A 31 -8.61 6.12 -13.14
N GLY A 32 -7.76 5.36 -12.43
CA GLY A 32 -7.25 4.06 -12.87
C GLY A 32 -6.04 4.14 -13.79
N GLY A 33 -5.58 2.98 -14.24
CA GLY A 33 -4.38 2.84 -15.06
C GLY A 33 -4.06 1.38 -15.37
N GLY A 34 -2.77 1.07 -15.51
CA GLY A 34 -2.25 -0.30 -15.67
C GLY A 34 -1.92 -0.97 -14.33
N GLY A 35 -1.30 -2.15 -14.38
CA GLY A 35 -0.81 -2.85 -13.19
C GLY A 35 -1.88 -3.14 -12.13
N VAL A 36 -1.51 -2.96 -10.86
CA VAL A 36 -2.41 -3.19 -9.72
C VAL A 36 -3.59 -2.21 -9.69
N ASP A 37 -3.39 -0.96 -10.12
CA ASP A 37 -4.44 0.06 -10.19
C ASP A 37 -5.56 -0.37 -11.16
N GLY A 38 -5.18 -0.79 -12.37
CA GLY A 38 -6.11 -1.34 -13.34
C GLY A 38 -6.81 -2.62 -12.84
N ALA A 39 -6.11 -3.49 -12.11
CA ALA A 39 -6.71 -4.69 -11.54
C ALA A 39 -7.78 -4.35 -10.48
N ILE A 40 -7.47 -3.43 -9.57
CA ILE A 40 -8.39 -2.94 -8.53
C ILE A 40 -9.63 -2.30 -9.16
N HIS A 41 -9.47 -1.42 -10.15
CA HIS A 41 -10.60 -0.79 -10.83
C HIS A 41 -11.50 -1.79 -11.56
N ARG A 42 -10.93 -2.80 -12.23
CA ARG A 42 -11.72 -3.84 -12.89
C ARG A 42 -12.49 -4.70 -11.88
N ALA A 43 -11.86 -5.05 -10.76
CA ALA A 43 -12.46 -5.91 -9.75
C ALA A 43 -13.53 -5.18 -8.92
N ALA A 44 -13.32 -3.90 -8.60
CA ALA A 44 -14.26 -3.09 -7.82
C ALA A 44 -15.52 -2.69 -8.61
N GLY A 45 -15.40 -2.54 -9.93
CA GLY A 45 -16.48 -2.11 -10.81
C GLY A 45 -16.48 -0.61 -11.13
N PRO A 46 -17.35 -0.17 -12.06
CA PRO A 46 -17.41 1.23 -12.52
C PRO A 46 -17.76 2.25 -11.43
N GLU A 47 -18.33 1.80 -10.32
CA GLU A 47 -18.69 2.63 -9.18
C GLU A 47 -17.43 3.23 -8.51
N LEU A 48 -16.31 2.50 -8.49
CA LEU A 48 -15.05 2.99 -7.93
C LEU A 48 -14.54 4.22 -8.67
N VAL A 49 -14.49 4.19 -10.00
CA VAL A 49 -14.02 5.36 -10.77
C VAL A 49 -14.97 6.55 -10.66
N ALA A 50 -16.27 6.31 -10.47
CA ALA A 50 -17.24 7.37 -10.23
C ALA A 50 -16.96 8.11 -8.90
N GLU A 51 -16.65 7.39 -7.83
CA GLU A 51 -16.23 7.99 -6.55
C GLU A 51 -14.86 8.67 -6.64
N CYS A 52 -13.88 8.06 -7.33
CA CYS A 52 -12.57 8.68 -7.52
C CYS A 52 -12.64 10.05 -8.20
N ARG A 53 -13.58 10.27 -9.13
CA ARG A 53 -13.79 11.60 -9.75
C ARG A 53 -14.16 12.69 -8.74
N MET A 54 -14.80 12.32 -7.65
CA MET A 54 -15.20 13.24 -6.58
C MET A 54 -14.06 13.58 -5.63
N LEU A 55 -12.95 12.83 -5.69
CA LEU A 55 -11.78 13.08 -4.87
C LEU A 55 -10.84 14.16 -5.44
N HIS A 56 -11.02 14.57 -6.71
CA HIS A 56 -10.19 15.58 -7.38
C HIS A 56 -8.69 15.27 -7.36
N GLY A 57 -8.33 14.01 -7.67
CA GLY A 57 -6.94 13.55 -7.74
C GLY A 57 -6.26 13.38 -6.38
N CYS A 58 -4.96 13.08 -6.38
CA CYS A 58 -4.16 12.94 -5.16
C CYS A 58 -2.71 13.37 -5.41
N LYS A 59 -2.07 13.96 -4.39
CA LYS A 59 -0.67 14.38 -4.46
C LYS A 59 0.24 13.19 -4.18
N THR A 60 1.43 13.20 -4.77
CA THR A 60 2.48 12.23 -4.45
C THR A 60 2.77 12.22 -2.95
N GLY A 61 2.85 11.03 -2.36
CA GLY A 61 3.06 10.86 -0.92
C GLY A 61 1.82 10.99 -0.05
N ASP A 62 0.65 11.28 -0.62
CA ASP A 62 -0.62 11.38 0.11
C ASP A 62 -1.59 10.25 -0.28
N ALA A 63 -2.66 10.09 0.52
CA ALA A 63 -3.62 9.01 0.36
C ALA A 63 -5.08 9.49 0.51
N LYS A 64 -6.01 8.87 -0.23
CA LYS A 64 -7.46 9.12 -0.15
C LYS A 64 -8.25 7.82 -0.14
N LEU A 65 -9.40 7.82 0.51
CA LEU A 65 -10.23 6.63 0.71
C LEU A 65 -11.48 6.65 -0.19
N THR A 66 -11.86 5.46 -0.67
CA THR A 66 -13.13 5.15 -1.34
C THR A 66 -13.70 3.85 -0.78
N ARG A 67 -14.94 3.52 -1.14
CA ARG A 67 -15.51 2.19 -0.87
C ARG A 67 -14.86 1.12 -1.76
N GLY A 68 -14.85 -0.13 -1.29
CA GLY A 68 -14.35 -1.28 -2.06
C GLY A 68 -15.31 -1.81 -3.12
N TYR A 69 -16.60 -1.43 -3.05
CA TYR A 69 -17.64 -1.87 -3.99
C TYR A 69 -17.73 -3.39 -4.12
N ARG A 70 -17.37 -3.95 -5.28
CA ARG A 70 -17.43 -5.40 -5.55
C ARG A 70 -16.23 -6.16 -4.99
N LEU A 71 -15.22 -5.47 -4.45
CA LEU A 71 -14.09 -6.10 -3.80
C LEU A 71 -14.53 -6.79 -2.49
N PRO A 72 -13.86 -7.88 -2.09
CA PRO A 72 -14.00 -8.43 -0.74
C PRO A 72 -13.56 -7.43 0.34
N ALA A 73 -12.67 -6.49 0.00
CA ALA A 73 -12.23 -5.44 0.91
C ALA A 73 -13.29 -4.35 1.08
N ARG A 74 -13.44 -3.82 2.30
CA ARG A 74 -14.46 -2.79 2.59
C ARG A 74 -14.11 -1.44 1.95
N TYR A 75 -12.82 -1.10 1.91
CA TYR A 75 -12.31 0.16 1.41
C TYR A 75 -11.12 -0.04 0.46
N VAL A 76 -10.92 0.95 -0.42
CA VAL A 76 -9.68 1.12 -1.17
C VAL A 76 -9.04 2.45 -0.73
N ILE A 77 -7.78 2.39 -0.32
CA ILE A 77 -6.98 3.57 0.00
C ILE A 77 -6.05 3.81 -1.18
N HIS A 78 -6.30 4.89 -1.92
CA HIS A 78 -5.51 5.27 -3.09
C HIS A 78 -4.36 6.18 -2.66
N THR A 79 -3.13 5.76 -2.92
CA THR A 79 -1.93 6.55 -2.65
C THR A 79 -1.12 6.72 -3.92
N VAL A 80 -0.46 7.87 -4.07
CA VAL A 80 0.35 8.17 -5.25
C VAL A 80 1.82 8.07 -4.91
N GLY A 81 2.46 6.99 -5.36
CA GLY A 81 3.89 6.76 -5.16
C GLY A 81 4.75 7.72 -5.99
N PRO A 82 6.00 8.00 -5.57
CA PRO A 82 6.94 8.77 -6.38
C PRO A 82 7.40 7.96 -7.60
N VAL A 83 7.67 8.65 -8.70
CA VAL A 83 8.42 8.12 -9.85
C VAL A 83 9.91 8.19 -9.49
N TRP A 84 10.64 7.10 -9.67
CA TRP A 84 12.07 7.06 -9.37
C TRP A 84 12.88 7.91 -10.37
N GLN A 85 13.67 8.87 -9.85
CA GLN A 85 14.53 9.74 -10.66
C GLN A 85 16.00 9.69 -10.21
N GLY A 86 16.40 8.62 -9.53
CA GLY A 86 17.76 8.42 -9.04
C GLY A 86 17.96 8.72 -7.55
N GLY A 87 16.90 9.05 -6.80
CA GLY A 87 16.92 9.11 -5.33
C GLY A 87 17.33 10.46 -4.74
N GLY A 88 17.59 11.46 -5.59
CA GLY A 88 18.01 12.81 -5.19
C GLY A 88 16.86 13.82 -5.08
N GLN A 89 15.61 13.42 -5.31
CA GLN A 89 14.43 14.30 -5.37
C GLN A 89 13.47 14.10 -4.19
N GLY A 90 13.95 13.49 -3.10
CA GLY A 90 13.13 13.18 -1.93
C GLY A 90 12.19 12.00 -2.11
N GLU A 91 12.43 11.14 -3.11
CA GLU A 91 11.56 10.00 -3.41
C GLU A 91 11.44 9.03 -2.23
N ALA A 92 12.49 8.89 -1.42
CA ALA A 92 12.45 8.02 -0.24
C ALA A 92 11.41 8.48 0.79
N GLU A 93 11.38 9.78 1.10
CA GLU A 93 10.39 10.34 2.03
C GLU A 93 8.97 10.31 1.43
N LEU A 94 8.83 10.59 0.14
CA LEU A 94 7.53 10.50 -0.53
C LEU A 94 6.99 9.06 -0.52
N LEU A 95 7.85 8.06 -0.73
CA LEU A 95 7.47 6.65 -0.64
C LEU A 95 7.09 6.27 0.79
N ALA A 96 7.90 6.65 1.79
CA ALA A 96 7.57 6.45 3.21
C ALA A 96 6.22 7.08 3.59
N SER A 97 5.98 8.30 3.11
CA SER A 97 4.73 9.02 3.31
C SER A 97 3.52 8.28 2.72
N CYS A 98 3.65 7.60 1.58
CA CYS A 98 2.55 6.79 1.03
C CYS A 98 2.05 5.74 2.02
N TYR A 99 2.98 4.98 2.63
CA TYR A 99 2.64 3.96 3.63
C TYR A 99 2.05 4.59 4.88
N ARG A 100 2.71 5.62 5.43
CA ARG A 100 2.27 6.32 6.63
C ARG A 100 0.89 6.96 6.46
N ARG A 101 0.66 7.75 5.41
CA ARG A 101 -0.63 8.39 5.11
C ARG A 101 -1.74 7.36 4.88
N SER A 102 -1.43 6.26 4.20
CA SER A 102 -2.42 5.19 4.02
C SER A 102 -2.83 4.55 5.35
N LEU A 103 -1.88 4.32 6.26
CA LEU A 103 -2.17 3.80 7.61
C LEU A 103 -2.92 4.80 8.48
N GLU A 104 -2.60 6.10 8.41
CA GLU A 104 -3.33 7.17 9.09
C GLU A 104 -4.80 7.25 8.60
N VAL A 105 -5.02 7.14 7.29
CA VAL A 105 -6.38 7.07 6.71
C VAL A 105 -7.12 5.82 7.17
N ALA A 106 -6.47 4.66 7.18
CA ALA A 106 -7.03 3.40 7.66
C ALA A 106 -7.43 3.48 9.14
N LEU A 107 -6.55 4.04 9.98
CA LEU A 107 -6.80 4.26 11.41
C LEU A 107 -8.02 5.16 11.63
N GLY A 108 -8.14 6.26 10.88
CA GLY A 108 -9.29 7.17 10.96
C GLY A 108 -10.64 6.57 10.52
N HIS A 109 -10.62 5.36 9.94
CA HIS A 109 -11.81 4.62 9.50
C HIS A 109 -11.93 3.25 10.19
N ASP A 110 -11.27 3.08 11.34
CA ASP A 110 -11.31 1.85 12.16
C ASP A 110 -10.95 0.57 11.39
N CYS A 111 -10.08 0.68 10.37
CA CYS A 111 -9.60 -0.48 9.62
C CYS A 111 -8.59 -1.25 10.46
N ARG A 112 -8.91 -2.50 10.82
CA ARG A 112 -8.06 -3.38 11.63
C ARG A 112 -7.10 -4.20 10.77
N THR A 113 -7.43 -4.41 9.51
CA THR A 113 -6.62 -5.17 8.55
C THR A 113 -6.37 -4.36 7.29
N VAL A 114 -5.10 -4.16 6.93
CA VAL A 114 -4.69 -3.37 5.76
C VAL A 114 -3.74 -4.19 4.89
N ALA A 115 -3.95 -4.21 3.58
CA ALA A 115 -3.03 -4.85 2.64
C ALA A 115 -2.41 -3.83 1.68
N PHE A 116 -1.08 -3.89 1.51
CA PHE A 116 -0.31 -3.05 0.60
C PHE A 116 0.24 -3.86 -0.58
N PRO A 117 0.22 -3.32 -1.81
CA PRO A 117 1.07 -3.79 -2.88
C PRO A 117 2.49 -3.21 -2.71
N ALA A 118 3.43 -3.65 -3.56
CA ALA A 118 4.74 -3.01 -3.67
C ALA A 118 4.63 -1.66 -4.41
N ILE A 119 4.42 -0.56 -3.67
CA ILE A 119 4.22 0.77 -4.23
C ILE A 119 5.49 1.24 -4.97
N SER A 120 5.29 1.86 -6.14
CA SER A 120 6.33 2.41 -7.03
C SER A 120 7.33 1.42 -7.68
N THR A 121 7.31 0.13 -7.34
CA THR A 121 8.29 -0.84 -7.89
C THR A 121 7.95 -1.40 -9.27
N GLY A 122 6.79 -1.01 -9.83
CA GLY A 122 6.36 -1.36 -11.18
C GLY A 122 6.79 -0.31 -12.19
N ILE A 123 5.83 0.29 -12.90
CA ILE A 123 6.07 1.31 -13.95
C ILE A 123 6.86 2.52 -13.42
N TYR A 124 6.74 2.86 -12.13
CA TYR A 124 7.46 3.98 -11.51
C TYR A 124 8.93 3.66 -11.18
N GLY A 125 9.38 2.43 -11.39
CA GLY A 125 10.80 2.08 -11.48
C GLY A 125 11.60 2.13 -10.19
N TYR A 126 10.96 2.22 -9.02
CA TYR A 126 11.68 2.27 -7.75
C TYR A 126 12.46 0.97 -7.51
N PRO A 127 13.77 1.02 -7.17
CA PRO A 127 14.56 -0.17 -6.87
C PRO A 127 13.91 -1.01 -5.77
N LYS A 128 13.68 -2.29 -6.05
CA LYS A 128 12.89 -3.19 -5.18
C LYS A 128 13.47 -3.31 -3.77
N ASP A 129 14.79 -3.51 -3.63
CA ASP A 129 15.45 -3.62 -2.33
C ASP A 129 15.26 -2.35 -1.48
N SER A 130 15.54 -1.18 -2.05
CA SER A 130 15.37 0.11 -1.36
C SER A 130 13.90 0.38 -1.00
N ALA A 131 12.97 0.13 -1.92
CA ALA A 131 11.54 0.32 -1.69
C ALA A 131 11.02 -0.59 -0.57
N THR A 132 11.49 -1.84 -0.52
CA THR A 132 11.12 -2.82 0.52
C THR A 132 11.55 -2.35 1.90
N GLY A 133 12.80 -1.87 2.03
CA GLY A 133 13.31 -1.32 3.28
C GLY A 133 12.49 -0.13 3.77
N ILE A 134 12.18 0.81 2.88
CA ILE A 134 11.35 1.98 3.19
C ILE A 134 9.94 1.57 3.62
N ALA A 135 9.33 0.63 2.90
CA ALA A 135 7.99 0.13 3.18
C ALA A 135 7.89 -0.50 4.57
N ILE A 136 8.81 -1.42 4.90
CA ILE A 136 8.84 -2.07 6.21
C ILE A 136 9.16 -1.08 7.33
N GLY A 137 10.13 -0.18 7.13
CA GLY A 137 10.47 0.85 8.11
C GLY A 137 9.28 1.71 8.47
N ALA A 138 8.59 2.29 7.46
CA ALA A 138 7.43 3.14 7.68
C ALA A 138 6.27 2.40 8.38
N VAL A 139 6.01 1.14 8.00
CA VAL A 139 4.96 0.32 8.64
C VAL A 139 5.35 -0.05 10.08
N ASN A 140 6.59 -0.48 10.32
CA ASN A 140 7.09 -0.80 11.66
C ASN A 140 6.96 0.41 12.61
N ASP A 141 7.40 1.59 12.16
CA ASP A 141 7.38 2.80 12.98
C ASP A 141 5.96 3.22 13.33
N PHE A 142 5.02 3.08 12.39
CA PHE A 142 3.60 3.33 12.63
C PHE A 142 3.00 2.32 13.62
N LEU A 143 3.27 1.02 13.46
CA LEU A 143 2.72 -0.03 14.32
C LEU A 143 3.28 0.01 15.75
N ARG A 144 4.50 0.56 15.95
CA ARG A 144 5.06 0.80 17.30
C ARG A 144 4.28 1.87 18.07
N GLN A 145 3.68 2.81 17.36
CA GLN A 145 2.95 3.94 17.93
C GLN A 145 1.43 3.69 18.01
N ASN A 146 0.93 2.68 17.29
CA ASN A 146 -0.51 2.45 17.14
C ASN A 146 -0.87 0.97 17.28
N THR A 147 -1.93 0.67 18.03
CA THR A 147 -2.48 -0.69 18.16
C THR A 147 -3.31 -1.13 16.95
N VAL A 148 -3.79 -0.17 16.14
CA VAL A 148 -4.56 -0.37 14.91
C VAL A 148 -3.76 0.22 13.72
N PRO A 149 -3.70 -0.44 12.55
CA PRO A 149 -4.30 -1.75 12.25
C PRO A 149 -3.61 -2.88 13.01
N GLU A 150 -4.36 -3.92 13.34
CA GLU A 150 -3.85 -5.11 14.03
C GLU A 150 -2.94 -5.93 13.14
N MET A 151 -3.20 -5.92 11.82
CA MET A 151 -2.45 -6.67 10.83
C MET A 151 -2.22 -5.85 9.57
N VAL A 152 -0.96 -5.77 9.14
CA VAL A 152 -0.57 -5.24 7.83
C VAL A 152 -0.08 -6.40 6.97
N THR A 153 -0.63 -6.54 5.78
CA THR A 153 -0.22 -7.55 4.80
C THR A 153 0.48 -6.90 3.62
N PHE A 154 1.71 -7.29 3.30
CA PHE A 154 2.33 -6.98 2.02
C PHE A 154 1.94 -8.05 1.01
N CYS A 155 1.09 -7.68 0.06
CA CYS A 155 0.63 -8.51 -1.04
C CYS A 155 1.58 -8.35 -2.23
N CYS A 156 2.55 -9.26 -2.33
CA CYS A 156 3.52 -9.33 -3.39
C CYS A 156 2.92 -10.02 -4.63
N PHE A 157 3.15 -9.48 -5.82
CA PHE A 157 2.64 -10.08 -7.05
C PHE A 157 3.38 -11.39 -7.41
N ASP A 158 4.66 -11.47 -7.09
CA ASP A 158 5.53 -12.62 -7.35
C ASP A 158 6.31 -13.03 -6.10
N GLU A 159 6.86 -14.24 -6.15
CA GLU A 159 7.60 -14.82 -5.03
C GLU A 159 8.94 -14.12 -4.78
N ALA A 160 9.59 -13.61 -5.83
CA ALA A 160 10.84 -12.86 -5.71
C ALA A 160 10.67 -11.59 -4.86
N MET A 161 9.57 -10.85 -5.04
CA MET A 161 9.25 -9.71 -4.18
C MET A 161 8.88 -10.18 -2.76
N ALA A 162 8.17 -11.29 -2.61
CA ALA A 162 7.84 -11.84 -1.29
C ALA A 162 9.09 -12.21 -0.49
N GLU A 163 10.09 -12.82 -1.12
CA GLU A 163 11.39 -13.11 -0.50
C GLU A 163 12.11 -11.86 -0.02
N LEU A 164 12.09 -10.76 -0.81
CA LEU A 164 12.65 -9.48 -0.37
C LEU A 164 12.00 -8.99 0.92
N TYR A 165 10.67 -8.97 0.97
CA TYR A 165 9.95 -8.57 2.18
C TYR A 165 10.23 -9.48 3.36
N ARG A 166 10.27 -10.81 3.18
CA ARG A 166 10.57 -11.76 4.26
C ARG A 166 11.96 -11.51 4.86
N ARG A 167 12.97 -11.25 4.02
CA ARG A 167 14.33 -10.93 4.49
C ARG A 167 14.34 -9.68 5.37
N VAL A 168 13.65 -8.61 4.94
CA VAL A 168 13.61 -7.34 5.69
C VAL A 168 12.80 -7.49 6.99
N VAL A 169 11.70 -8.24 6.98
CA VAL A 169 10.90 -8.50 8.20
C VAL A 169 11.67 -9.36 9.22
N ALA A 170 12.44 -10.35 8.77
CA ALA A 170 13.26 -11.15 9.67
C ALA A 170 14.28 -10.29 10.44
N ALA A 171 14.93 -9.34 9.74
CA ALA A 171 15.93 -8.46 10.34
C ALA A 171 15.38 -7.54 11.45
N ILE A 172 14.11 -7.13 11.39
CA ILE A 172 13.50 -6.30 12.45
C ILE A 172 12.99 -7.10 13.65
N GLY A 173 12.79 -8.42 13.49
CA GLY A 173 12.36 -9.32 14.58
C GLY A 173 13.51 -9.74 15.49
N GLU A 174 14.76 -9.59 15.04
CA GLU A 174 15.98 -9.89 15.79
C GLU A 174 16.52 -8.68 16.59
N SER A 175 15.86 -7.52 16.49
CA SER A 175 16.22 -6.25 17.14
C SER A 175 15.32 -5.92 18.33
#